data_AF-A0A951WSP7-F1
#
_entry.id   AF-A0A951WSP7-F1
#
_cell.length_a   1.000
_cell.length_b   1.000
_cell.length_c   1.000
_cell.angle_alpha   90.00
_cell.angle_beta   90.00
_cell.angle_gamma   90.00
#
_symmetry.space_group_name_H-M   'P 1'
#
loop_
_entity.id
_entity.type
_entity.pdbx_description
1 polymer ?
#
loop_
_entity_poly.entity_id
_entity_poly.type
_entity_poly.pdbx_seq_one_letter_code
_entity_poly.pdbx_strand_id
1 'polypeptide(L)'
;MNSGELTARIQQMRDAAAQLGSAAGQVQRSIDAIETEIRALGPDRFMSVGAEAFRAEFYRLTPKLRETFEQLAAFRDRLHASADDIEIASRASQPGGRL
;
A
#
# COMPACT_ATOMS: atom_id res chain seq x y z
N MET A 1 24.85 10.85 16.03
CA MET A 1 24.46 9.61 15.32
C MET A 1 25.68 9.09 14.59
N ASN A 2 26.07 7.85 14.85
CA ASN A 2 27.15 7.20 14.09
C ASN A 2 26.61 6.79 12.71
N SER A 3 27.46 6.83 11.67
CA SER A 3 27.04 6.51 10.28
C SER A 3 26.27 5.18 10.17
N GLY A 4 26.63 4.16 10.96
CA GLY A 4 25.94 2.87 10.98
C GLY A 4 24.53 2.90 11.58
N GLU A 5 24.26 3.79 12.54
CA GLU A 5 22.93 3.97 13.11
C GLU A 5 21.98 4.60 12.09
N LEU A 6 22.47 5.57 11.32
CA LEU A 6 21.71 6.20 10.24
C LEU A 6 21.35 5.20 9.13
N THR A 7 22.33 4.40 8.68
CA THR A 7 22.09 3.33 7.71
C THR A 7 21.05 2.33 8.20
N ALA A 8 21.12 1.93 9.48
CA ALA A 8 20.12 1.02 10.06
C ALA A 8 18.70 1.63 10.07
N ARG A 9 18.56 2.93 10.34
CA ARG A 9 17.27 3.63 10.29
C ARG A 9 16.71 3.73 8.87
N ILE A 10 17.55 4.05 7.89
CA ILE A 10 17.16 4.05 6.47
C ILE A 10 16.67 2.66 6.06
N GLN A 11 17.38 1.60 6.46
CA GLN A 11 16.96 0.23 6.17
C GLN A 11 15.61 -0.09 6.82
N GLN A 12 15.39 0.27 8.09
CA GLN A 12 14.11 0.09 8.76
C GLN A 12 12.95 0.80 8.03
N MET A 13 13.20 2.01 7.49
CA MET A 13 12.20 2.73 6.69
C MET A 13 11.87 1.99 5.39
N ARG A 14 12.88 1.45 4.70
CA ARG A 14 12.70 0.66 3.47
C ARG A 14 11.95 -0.64 3.77
N ASP A 15 12.24 -1.31 4.88
CA ASP A 15 11.56 -2.54 5.31
C ASP A 15 10.08 -2.26 5.63
N ALA A 16 9.79 -1.16 6.34
CA ALA A 16 8.42 -0.74 6.63
C ALA A 16 7.64 -0.41 5.35
N ALA A 17 8.26 0.28 4.39
CA ALA A 17 7.68 0.56 3.08
C ALA A 17 7.37 -0.73 2.31
N ALA A 18 8.27 -1.72 2.34
CA ALA A 18 8.04 -3.02 1.72
C ALA A 18 6.84 -3.76 2.33
N GLN A 19 6.71 -3.74 3.66
CA GLN A 19 5.56 -4.33 4.37
C GLN A 19 4.25 -3.66 3.97
N LEU A 20 4.22 -2.32 3.90
CA LEU A 20 3.06 -1.56 3.43
C LEU A 20 2.70 -1.90 1.98
N GLY A 21 3.69 -2.04 1.11
CA GLY A 21 3.50 -2.46 -0.27
C GLY A 21 2.87 -3.85 -0.39
N SER A 22 3.32 -4.81 0.44
CA SER A 22 2.74 -6.15 0.50
C SER A 22 1.28 -6.13 0.96
N ALA A 23 1.00 -5.39 2.04
CA ALA A 23 -0.35 -5.24 2.58
C ALA A 23 -1.30 -4.58 1.55
N ALA A 24 -0.87 -3.51 0.90
CA ALA A 24 -1.62 -2.87 -0.17
C ALA A 24 -1.90 -3.87 -1.32
N GLY A 25 -0.90 -4.62 -1.77
CA GLY A 25 -1.09 -5.66 -2.78
C GLY A 25 -2.10 -6.74 -2.39
N GLN A 26 -2.16 -7.11 -1.11
CA GLN A 26 -3.15 -8.06 -0.58
C GLN A 26 -4.56 -7.48 -0.58
N VAL A 27 -4.73 -6.20 -0.21
CA VAL A 27 -6.02 -5.51 -0.28
C VAL A 27 -6.53 -5.49 -1.72
N GLN A 28 -5.67 -5.13 -2.68
CA GLN A 28 -6.05 -5.10 -4.10
C GLN A 28 -6.51 -6.47 -4.61
N ARG A 29 -5.74 -7.53 -4.37
CA ARG A 29 -6.13 -8.90 -4.76
C ARG A 29 -7.46 -9.33 -4.14
N SER A 30 -7.72 -8.92 -2.91
CA SER A 30 -8.97 -9.24 -2.22
C SER A 30 -10.16 -8.52 -2.85
N ILE A 31 -9.99 -7.25 -3.24
CA ILE A 31 -11.01 -6.50 -3.99
C ILE A 31 -11.30 -7.19 -5.32
N ASP A 32 -10.27 -7.54 -6.09
CA ASP A 32 -10.43 -8.16 -7.41
C ASP A 32 -11.13 -9.54 -7.33
N ALA A 33 -10.78 -10.33 -6.31
CA ALA A 33 -11.46 -11.61 -6.04
C ALA A 33 -12.96 -11.40 -5.76
N ILE A 34 -13.31 -10.45 -4.89
CA ILE A 34 -14.71 -10.20 -4.55
C ILE A 34 -15.46 -9.58 -5.75
N GLU A 35 -14.83 -8.74 -6.57
CA GLU A 35 -15.42 -8.26 -7.82
C GLU A 35 -15.78 -9.40 -8.78
N THR A 36 -14.92 -10.43 -8.85
CA THR A 36 -15.16 -11.62 -9.67
C THR A 36 -16.39 -12.38 -9.17
N GLU A 37 -16.49 -12.57 -7.85
CA GLU A 37 -17.66 -13.21 -7.23
C GLU A 37 -18.95 -12.42 -7.45
N ILE A 38 -18.91 -11.08 -7.32
CA ILE A 38 -20.08 -10.22 -7.56
C ILE A 38 -20.57 -10.32 -9.02
N ARG A 39 -19.64 -10.37 -9.98
CA ARG A 39 -19.99 -10.58 -11.40
C ARG A 39 -20.59 -11.97 -11.63
N ALA A 40 -20.05 -13.00 -10.96
CA ALA A 40 -20.59 -14.35 -11.02
C ALA A 40 -22.01 -14.44 -10.42
N LEU A 41 -22.27 -13.68 -9.36
CA LEU A 41 -23.56 -13.48 -8.70
C LEU A 41 -24.43 -12.40 -9.38
N GLY A 42 -24.23 -12.14 -10.67
CA GLY A 42 -24.97 -11.12 -11.40
C GLY A 42 -26.49 -11.25 -11.24
N PRO A 43 -27.24 -10.13 -11.32
CA PRO A 43 -28.70 -10.14 -11.15
C PRO A 43 -29.40 -11.12 -12.10
N ASP A 44 -28.86 -11.34 -13.29
CA ASP A 44 -29.41 -12.29 -14.27
C ASP A 44 -29.28 -13.78 -13.87
N ARG A 45 -28.39 -14.10 -12.91
CA ARG A 45 -28.14 -15.49 -12.46
C ARG A 45 -28.70 -15.78 -11.07
N PHE A 46 -28.65 -14.82 -10.15
CA PHE A 46 -29.08 -15.01 -8.77
C PHE A 46 -29.85 -13.78 -8.25
N MET A 47 -31.18 -13.92 -8.24
CA MET A 47 -32.15 -12.99 -7.65
C MET A 47 -32.61 -13.55 -6.29
N SER A 48 -31.85 -13.28 -5.23
CA SER A 48 -32.28 -13.55 -3.85
C SER A 48 -32.01 -12.34 -2.97
N VAL A 49 -32.79 -12.19 -1.90
CA VAL A 49 -32.63 -11.08 -0.93
C VAL A 49 -31.21 -11.06 -0.35
N GLY A 50 -30.61 -12.24 -0.10
CA GLY A 50 -29.23 -12.35 0.36
C GLY A 50 -28.21 -11.87 -0.68
N ALA A 51 -28.42 -12.19 -1.95
CA ALA A 51 -27.54 -11.73 -3.03
C ALA A 51 -27.63 -10.21 -3.24
N GLU A 52 -28.82 -9.62 -3.11
CA GLU A 52 -29.00 -8.16 -3.15
C GLU A 52 -28.32 -7.45 -1.98
N ALA A 53 -28.49 -7.96 -0.76
CA ALA A 53 -27.85 -7.42 0.43
C ALA A 53 -26.31 -7.48 0.32
N PHE A 54 -25.76 -8.60 -0.16
CA PHE A 54 -24.32 -8.75 -0.40
C PHE A 54 -23.81 -7.75 -1.44
N ARG A 55 -24.50 -7.61 -2.58
CA ARG A 55 -24.14 -6.63 -3.62
C ARG A 55 -24.16 -5.19 -3.08
N ALA A 56 -25.19 -4.82 -2.34
CA ALA A 56 -25.30 -3.50 -1.74
C ALA A 56 -24.14 -3.20 -0.78
N GLU A 57 -23.82 -4.16 0.10
CA GLU A 57 -22.72 -4.02 1.05
C GLU A 57 -21.36 -3.96 0.35
N PHE A 58 -21.16 -4.77 -0.69
CA PHE A 58 -19.97 -4.74 -1.52
C PHE A 58 -19.77 -3.35 -2.17
N TYR A 59 -20.78 -2.83 -2.86
CA TYR A 59 -20.69 -1.51 -3.48
C TYR A 59 -20.47 -0.38 -2.48
N ARG A 60 -20.91 -0.56 -1.23
CA ARG A 60 -20.68 0.39 -0.13
C ARG A 60 -19.24 0.34 0.41
N LEU A 61 -18.65 -0.85 0.53
CA LEU A 61 -17.34 -1.06 1.14
C LEU A 61 -16.17 -0.90 0.15
N THR A 62 -16.35 -1.31 -1.10
CA THR A 62 -15.28 -1.30 -2.12
C THR A 62 -14.62 0.06 -2.31
N PRO A 63 -15.34 1.19 -2.39
CA PRO A 63 -14.70 2.50 -2.50
C PRO A 63 -13.77 2.81 -1.31
N LYS A 64 -14.17 2.45 -0.10
CA LYS A 64 -13.36 2.66 1.12
C LYS A 64 -12.10 1.80 1.14
N LEU A 65 -12.21 0.56 0.65
CA LEU A 65 -11.06 -0.34 0.52
C LEU A 65 -10.06 0.18 -0.53
N ARG A 66 -10.56 0.71 -1.66
CA ARG A 66 -9.74 1.37 -2.68
C ARG A 66 -9.04 2.61 -2.14
N GLU A 67 -9.76 3.47 -1.42
CA GLU A 67 -9.18 4.63 -0.75
C GLU A 67 -8.07 4.23 0.23
N THR A 68 -8.31 3.20 1.05
CA THR A 68 -7.31 2.68 1.99
C THR A 68 -6.06 2.16 1.26
N PHE A 69 -6.25 1.44 0.15
CA PHE A 69 -5.16 0.98 -0.70
C PHE A 69 -4.32 2.15 -1.23
N GLU A 70 -4.98 3.19 -1.76
CA GLU A 70 -4.31 4.38 -2.29
C GLU A 70 -3.54 5.13 -1.21
N GLN A 71 -4.11 5.26 0.00
CA GLN A 71 -3.44 5.89 1.14
C GLN A 71 -2.19 5.10 1.59
N LEU A 72 -2.28 3.76 1.65
CA LEU A 72 -1.15 2.90 1.98
C LEU A 72 -0.04 2.98 0.91
N ALA A 73 -0.42 3.01 -0.37
CA ALA A 73 0.52 3.17 -1.47
C ALA A 73 1.23 4.54 -1.41
N ALA A 74 0.47 5.62 -1.19
CA ALA A 74 1.04 6.95 -1.04
C ALA A 74 1.98 7.06 0.17
N PHE A 75 1.65 6.40 1.28
CA PHE A 75 2.51 6.39 2.47
C PHE A 75 3.81 5.61 2.23
N ARG A 76 3.73 4.45 1.58
CA ARG A 76 4.91 3.68 1.11
C ARG A 76 5.82 4.56 0.26
N ASP A 77 5.27 5.25 -0.73
CA ASP A 77 6.07 6.04 -1.68
C ASP A 77 6.77 7.21 -0.97
N ARG A 78 6.09 7.84 -0.01
CA ARG A 78 6.69 8.89 0.83
C ARG A 78 7.80 8.36 1.73
N LEU A 79 7.66 7.15 2.28
CA LEU A 79 8.71 6.52 3.09
C LEU A 79 9.96 6.22 2.26
N HIS A 80 9.79 5.72 1.02
CA HIS A 80 10.91 5.52 0.11
C HIS A 80 11.60 6.83 -0.27
N ALA A 81 10.84 7.85 -0.67
CA ALA A 81 11.40 9.16 -0.99
C ALA A 81 12.17 9.76 0.20
N SER A 82 11.60 9.67 1.40
CA SER A 82 12.26 10.16 2.62
C SER A 82 13.55 9.39 2.93
N ALA A 83 13.58 8.07 2.71
CA ALA A 83 14.77 7.25 2.89
C ALA A 83 15.89 7.66 1.90
N ASP A 84 15.53 7.93 0.65
CA ASP A 84 16.45 8.38 -0.39
C ASP A 84 17.00 9.78 -0.08
N ASP A 85 16.16 10.72 0.33
CA ASP A 85 16.57 12.08 0.71
C ASP A 85 17.57 12.07 1.88
N ILE A 86 17.29 11.26 2.91
CA ILE A 86 18.17 11.11 4.07
C ILE A 86 19.51 10.49 3.63
N GLU A 87 19.48 9.50 2.73
CA GLU A 87 20.69 8.86 2.20
C GLU A 87 21.56 9.87 1.43
N ILE A 88 20.96 10.68 0.55
CA ILE A 88 21.65 11.72 -0.21
C ILE A 88 22.27 12.76 0.74
N ALA A 89 21.49 13.29 1.68
CA ALA A 89 21.96 14.28 2.65
C ALA A 89 23.10 13.74 3.52
N SER A 90 23.05 12.46 3.89
CA SER A 90 24.09 11.81 4.67
C SER A 90 25.42 11.69 3.93
N ARG A 91 25.38 11.38 2.62
CA ARG A 91 26.56 11.28 1.76
C ARG A 91 27.18 12.65 1.50
N ALA A 92 26.35 13.68 1.30
CA ALA A 92 26.80 15.07 1.14
C ALA A 92 27.49 15.63 2.40
N SER A 93 27.14 15.11 3.57
CA SER A 93 27.67 15.55 4.87
C SER A 93 28.94 14.83 5.31
N GLN A 94 29.41 13.80 4.57
CA GLN A 94 30.66 13.10 4.89
C GLN A 94 31.88 13.88 4.35
N PRO A 95 32.90 14.17 5.19
CA PRO A 95 34.09 14.90 4.78
C PRO A 95 34.94 14.02 3.85
N GLY A 96 34.78 14.21 2.54
CA GLY A 96 35.44 13.42 1.49
C GLY A 96 34.73 13.41 0.14
N GLY A 97 33.49 13.93 0.04
CA GLY A 97 32.77 14.09 -1.22
C GLY A 97 33.41 15.12 -2.14
N ARG A 98 34.44 14.71 -2.90
CA ARG A 98 35.02 15.49 -4.00
C ARG A 98 34.13 15.41 -5.25
N LEU A 99 33.79 16.60 -5.77
CA LEU A 99 33.53 16.83 -7.20
C LEU A 99 34.79 16.48 -8.02
#